data_AF-A0A821MVG5-F1
#
_entry.id   AF-A0A821MVG5-F1
#
_cell.length_a   1.000
_cell.length_b   1.000
_cell.length_c   1.000
_cell.angle_alpha   90.00
_cell.angle_beta   90.00
_cell.angle_gamma   90.00
#
_symmetry.space_group_name_H-M   'P 1'
#
loop_
_entity.id
_entity.type
_entity.pdbx_description
1 polymer ?
#
loop_
_entity_poly.entity_id
_entity_poly.type
_entity_poly.pdbx_seq_one_letter_code
_entity_poly.pdbx_strand_id
1 'polypeptide(L)'
;MRLFALYKMVKKSSTPEHISRLHCHDKIVTRQSKPSRLDADVTSIEILSCFDNIGIDMNINKTFPKILIKQSLKFKFYTKVADTRKTNGDIPLDCDILFVCIGQRPYTKDLGLDSVGIKLNQLGRIEVDKNFQGTRKDIYIISDCIQGSM
;
A
#
# COMPACT_ATOMS: atom_id res chain seq x y z
N MET A 1 -11.83 8.17 5.91
CA MET A 1 -11.40 8.52 4.54
C MET A 1 -10.88 7.25 3.87
N ARG A 2 -11.64 6.66 2.92
CA ARG A 2 -11.26 5.41 2.23
C ARG A 2 -10.49 5.77 0.95
N LEU A 3 -9.16 5.86 1.04
CA LEU A 3 -8.32 5.87 -0.16
C LEU A 3 -8.18 4.42 -0.62
N PHE A 4 -8.48 4.16 -1.90
CA PHE A 4 -8.27 2.87 -2.55
C PHE A 4 -7.20 3.06 -3.63
N ALA A 5 -6.07 2.36 -3.49
CA ALA A 5 -5.05 2.13 -4.52
C ALA A 5 -5.01 0.63 -4.87
N LEU A 6 -5.51 0.29 -6.06
CA LEU A 6 -5.66 -1.09 -6.53
C LEU A 6 -4.60 -1.35 -7.61
N TYR A 7 -3.85 -2.45 -7.46
CA TYR A 7 -2.80 -2.86 -8.38
C TYR A 7 -3.30 -4.04 -9.20
N LYS A 8 -3.26 -3.90 -10.53
CA LYS A 8 -3.61 -4.94 -11.49
C LYS A 8 -2.34 -5.67 -11.95
N MET A 9 -2.29 -7.00 -11.78
CA MET A 9 -1.26 -7.87 -12.36
C MET A 9 -1.84 -8.74 -13.49
N VAL A 10 -1.16 -8.75 -14.64
CA VAL A 10 -1.61 -9.46 -15.85
C VAL A 10 -1.08 -10.90 -15.94
N LYS A 11 -1.86 -11.71 -16.67
CA LYS A 11 -1.63 -12.98 -17.36
C LYS A 11 -0.21 -13.50 -17.27
N LYS A 12 -0.08 -14.68 -16.68
CA LYS A 12 1.18 -15.38 -16.59
C LYS A 12 1.20 -16.58 -17.53
N SER A 13 2.17 -16.61 -18.45
CA SER A 13 2.85 -17.87 -18.76
C SER A 13 3.77 -18.20 -17.57
N SER A 14 3.33 -19.13 -16.73
CA SER A 14 4.07 -19.89 -15.70
C SER A 14 4.93 -19.14 -14.64
N THR A 15 4.57 -19.39 -13.36
CA THR A 15 5.35 -19.41 -12.07
C THR A 15 5.93 -18.14 -11.42
N PRO A 16 5.49 -17.73 -10.20
CA PRO A 16 6.23 -16.78 -9.35
C PRO A 16 6.97 -17.51 -8.22
N GLU A 17 8.30 -17.62 -8.30
CA GLU A 17 9.10 -18.23 -7.22
C GLU A 17 9.91 -17.26 -6.36
N HIS A 18 9.95 -15.95 -6.64
CA HIS A 18 10.58 -15.01 -5.71
C HIS A 18 9.85 -13.66 -5.66
N ILE A 19 9.28 -13.35 -4.49
CA ILE A 19 8.67 -12.06 -4.16
C ILE A 19 9.66 -11.31 -3.27
N SER A 20 10.49 -10.43 -3.84
CA SER A 20 11.35 -9.55 -3.05
C SER A 20 10.62 -8.25 -2.71
N ARG A 21 10.34 -8.07 -1.41
CA ARG A 21 9.71 -6.92 -0.77
C ARG A 21 10.66 -5.72 -0.79
N LEU A 22 10.27 -4.60 -1.42
CA LEU A 22 10.94 -3.31 -1.22
C LEU A 22 9.99 -2.41 -0.44
N HIS A 23 10.42 -1.97 0.75
CA HIS A 23 9.69 -0.99 1.55
C HIS A 23 9.76 0.37 0.87
N CYS A 24 8.61 0.84 0.42
CA CYS A 24 8.27 2.24 0.22
C CYS A 24 6.92 2.41 0.94
N HIS A 25 6.76 3.50 1.68
CA HIS A 25 5.49 3.82 2.35
C HIS A 25 4.39 3.82 1.29
N ASP A 26 3.47 2.87 1.41
CA ASP A 26 2.39 2.59 0.48
C ASP A 26 2.84 2.17 -0.94
N LYS A 27 2.04 1.28 -1.54
CA LYS A 27 2.10 0.87 -2.96
C LYS A 27 3.16 -0.19 -3.29
N ILE A 28 2.70 -1.39 -3.67
CA ILE A 28 3.57 -2.41 -4.25
C ILE A 28 4.09 -1.89 -5.60
N VAL A 29 5.32 -1.39 -5.60
CA VAL A 29 6.20 -1.41 -6.76
C VAL A 29 6.95 -2.73 -6.72
N THR A 30 6.63 -3.63 -7.65
CA THR A 30 7.46 -4.82 -7.84
C THR A 30 8.85 -4.40 -8.33
N ARG A 31 9.87 -4.65 -7.51
CA ARG A 31 11.30 -4.70 -7.86
C ARG A 31 11.55 -6.08 -8.52
N GLN A 32 12.38 -6.28 -9.56
CA GLN A 32 13.79 -5.90 -9.64
C GLN A 32 14.34 -5.62 -11.06
N SER A 33 15.54 -5.04 -11.01
CA SER A 33 16.53 -4.59 -11.99
C SER A 33 17.05 -5.65 -12.99
N LYS A 34 17.33 -5.18 -14.22
CA LYS A 34 17.96 -5.84 -15.40
C LYS A 34 17.06 -6.77 -16.25
N PRO A 35 17.30 -6.86 -17.57
CA PRO A 35 16.33 -7.33 -18.55
C PRO A 35 16.34 -8.86 -18.62
N SER A 36 15.63 -9.47 -17.69
CA SER A 36 15.21 -10.88 -17.71
C SER A 36 13.94 -11.03 -16.86
N ARG A 37 13.07 -10.01 -16.93
CA ARG A 37 11.89 -9.85 -16.08
C ARG A 37 10.80 -10.78 -16.56
N LEU A 38 10.13 -11.45 -15.62
CA LEU A 38 8.89 -12.18 -15.89
C LEU A 38 7.92 -11.30 -16.69
N ASP A 39 7.38 -11.86 -17.77
CA ASP A 39 6.52 -11.21 -18.77
C ASP A 39 5.13 -10.82 -18.23
N ALA A 40 5.07 -10.11 -17.09
CA ALA A 40 3.85 -9.59 -16.52
C ALA A 40 3.59 -8.17 -17.04
N ASP A 41 2.44 -7.97 -17.66
CA ASP A 41 1.92 -6.61 -17.89
C ASP A 41 1.34 -6.08 -16.56
N VAL A 42 1.73 -4.86 -16.18
CA VAL A 42 1.39 -4.31 -14.87
C VAL A 42 0.73 -2.97 -15.05
N THR A 43 -0.46 -2.82 -14.45
CA THR A 43 -1.21 -1.56 -14.45
C THR A 43 -1.51 -1.13 -13.01
N SER A 44 -1.03 0.04 -12.62
CA SER A 44 -1.38 0.69 -11.35
C SER A 44 -2.61 1.57 -11.52
N ILE A 45 -3.54 1.52 -10.57
CA ILE A 45 -4.76 2.32 -10.56
C ILE A 45 -4.83 3.14 -9.28
N GLU A 46 -4.78 4.45 -9.47
CA GLU A 46 -4.69 5.43 -8.41
C GLU A 46 -5.84 6.42 -8.50
N ILE A 47 -6.48 6.66 -7.35
CA ILE A 47 -7.55 7.66 -7.25
C ILE A 47 -7.00 9.10 -7.31
N LEU A 48 -5.73 9.28 -6.96
CA LEU A 48 -5.07 10.58 -6.90
C LEU A 48 -4.41 10.95 -8.24
N SER A 49 -4.02 12.22 -8.33
CA SER A 49 -3.34 12.82 -9.48
C SER A 49 -1.85 12.51 -9.56
N CYS A 50 -1.28 12.04 -8.45
CA CYS A 50 0.14 11.83 -8.25
C CYS A 50 0.44 10.38 -7.88
N PHE A 51 1.68 9.97 -8.14
CA PHE A 51 2.14 8.62 -7.87
C PHE A 51 2.28 8.34 -6.38
N ASP A 52 2.78 9.30 -5.61
CA ASP A 52 2.88 9.21 -4.15
C ASP A 52 2.18 10.40 -3.48
N ASN A 53 1.64 10.15 -2.28
CA ASN A 53 0.67 10.99 -1.62
C ASN A 53 1.30 11.97 -0.64
N ILE A 54 2.05 11.48 0.35
CA ILE A 54 2.39 12.23 1.56
C ILE A 54 3.90 12.49 1.62
N GLY A 55 4.28 13.76 1.63
CA GLY A 55 5.66 14.18 1.91
C GLY A 55 6.65 14.07 0.74
N ILE A 56 6.22 13.61 -0.44
CA ILE A 56 7.07 13.56 -1.64
C ILE A 56 6.96 14.84 -2.48
N ASP A 57 8.11 15.36 -2.88
CA ASP A 57 8.22 16.53 -3.75
C ASP A 57 7.53 16.32 -5.11
N MET A 58 6.91 17.39 -5.63
CA MET A 58 6.14 17.34 -6.87
C MET A 58 6.99 17.03 -8.11
N ASN A 59 8.27 17.40 -8.13
CA ASN A 59 9.14 17.12 -9.28
C ASN A 59 9.49 15.62 -9.33
N ILE A 60 9.71 14.99 -8.17
CA ILE A 60 9.89 13.55 -8.06
C ILE A 60 8.61 12.84 -8.51
N ASN A 61 7.46 13.28 -8.01
CA ASN A 61 6.15 12.73 -8.36
C ASN A 61 5.84 12.80 -9.87
N LYS A 62 6.39 13.76 -10.60
CA LYS A 62 6.25 13.86 -12.08
C LYS A 62 7.30 13.05 -12.84
N THR A 63 8.49 12.90 -12.29
CA THR A 63 9.63 12.29 -12.98
C THR A 63 9.64 10.77 -12.81
N PHE A 64 9.33 10.28 -11.61
CA PHE A 64 9.39 8.87 -11.27
C PHE A 64 8.42 8.00 -12.11
N PRO A 65 7.13 8.37 -12.30
CA PRO A 65 6.23 7.59 -13.15
C PRO A 65 6.68 7.53 -14.60
N LYS A 66 7.31 8.59 -15.13
CA LYS A 66 7.85 8.60 -16.50
C LYS A 66 8.96 7.56 -16.68
N ILE A 67 9.78 7.35 -15.65
CA ILE A 67 10.83 6.31 -15.67
C ILE A 67 10.19 4.92 -15.65
N LEU A 68 9.15 4.72 -14.84
CA LEU A 68 8.44 3.43 -14.75
C LEU A 68 7.66 3.10 -16.03
N ILE A 69 7.07 4.11 -16.70
CA ILE A 69 6.41 3.92 -18.00
C ILE A 69 7.41 3.46 -19.07
N LYS A 70 8.64 4.00 -19.07
CA LYS A 70 9.72 3.52 -19.94
C LYS A 70 10.11 2.07 -19.65
N GLN A 71 9.82 1.56 -18.46
CA GLN A 71 10.03 0.16 -18.06
C GLN A 71 8.77 -0.70 -18.27
N SER A 72 7.83 -0.25 -19.10
CA SER A 72 6.60 -0.96 -19.46
C SER A 72 5.53 -1.05 -18.36
N LEU A 73 5.58 -0.21 -17.31
CA LEU A 73 4.47 -0.08 -16.36
C LEU A 73 3.41 0.90 -16.87
N LYS A 74 2.13 0.56 -16.69
CA LYS A 74 1.00 1.41 -17.05
C LYS A 74 0.41 2.06 -15.79
N PHE A 75 0.01 3.32 -15.89
CA PHE A 75 -0.61 4.06 -14.79
C PHE A 75 -1.96 4.63 -15.21
N LYS A 76 -2.97 4.46 -14.35
CA LYS A 76 -4.28 5.11 -14.45
C LYS A 76 -4.51 5.96 -13.21
N PHE A 77 -4.17 7.25 -13.30
CA PHE A 77 -4.46 8.25 -12.26
C PHE A 77 -5.92 8.71 -12.34
N TYR A 78 -6.39 9.42 -11.31
CA TYR A 78 -7.77 9.93 -11.20
C TYR A 78 -8.85 8.85 -11.38
N THR A 79 -8.53 7.59 -11.12
CA THR A 79 -9.42 6.46 -11.37
C THR A 79 -9.83 5.84 -10.04
N LYS A 80 -11.11 5.96 -9.70
CA LYS A 80 -11.67 5.31 -8.51
C LYS A 80 -12.15 3.91 -8.86
N VAL A 81 -11.66 2.92 -8.13
CA VAL A 81 -12.20 1.56 -8.19
C VAL A 81 -13.46 1.51 -7.32
N ALA A 82 -14.59 1.16 -7.93
CA ALA A 82 -15.88 1.06 -7.25
C ALA A 82 -16.09 -0.31 -6.58
N ASP A 83 -15.78 -1.39 -7.30
CA ASP A 83 -16.00 -2.76 -6.88
C ASP A 83 -14.97 -3.70 -7.52
N THR A 84 -14.70 -4.84 -6.89
CA THR A 84 -13.83 -5.90 -7.41
C THR A 84 -14.51 -7.25 -7.26
N ARG A 85 -14.56 -8.03 -8.34
CA ARG A 85 -15.24 -9.34 -8.36
C ARG A 85 -14.36 -10.39 -9.02
N LYS A 86 -14.43 -11.61 -8.50
CA LYS A 86 -13.86 -12.79 -9.17
C LYS A 86 -14.91 -13.35 -10.12
N THR A 87 -14.69 -13.20 -11.42
CA THR A 87 -15.62 -13.66 -12.46
C THR A 87 -14.85 -14.03 -13.72
N ASN A 88 -15.37 -14.97 -14.51
CA ASN A 88 -14.77 -15.39 -15.78
C ASN A 88 -15.45 -14.72 -17.01
N GLY A 89 -15.88 -13.46 -16.86
CA GLY A 89 -16.66 -12.74 -17.87
C GLY A 89 -16.00 -11.45 -18.33
N ASP A 90 -16.53 -10.85 -19.39
CA ASP A 90 -16.04 -9.58 -19.93
C ASP A 90 -16.35 -8.42 -18.97
N ILE A 91 -15.31 -7.96 -18.28
CA ILE A 91 -15.30 -6.76 -17.46
C ILE A 91 -14.38 -5.73 -18.14
N PRO A 92 -14.67 -4.41 -18.05
CA PRO A 92 -13.84 -3.36 -18.63
C PRO A 92 -12.36 -3.35 -18.20
N LEU A 93 -12.01 -4.06 -17.12
CA LEU A 93 -10.63 -4.25 -16.69
C LEU A 93 -10.43 -5.61 -16.03
N ASP A 94 -10.06 -6.61 -16.82
CA ASP A 94 -9.83 -7.97 -16.34
C ASP A 94 -8.35 -8.31 -16.07
N CYS A 95 -8.06 -9.08 -15.02
CA CYS A 95 -6.73 -9.52 -14.60
C CYS A 95 -6.75 -10.86 -13.87
N ASP A 96 -5.66 -11.61 -14.01
CA ASP A 96 -5.46 -12.89 -13.31
C ASP A 96 -5.11 -12.70 -11.83
N ILE A 97 -4.36 -11.65 -11.49
CA ILE A 97 -3.95 -11.37 -10.12
C ILE A 97 -4.23 -9.91 -9.78
N LEU A 98 -4.79 -9.70 -8.59
CA LEU A 98 -5.10 -8.39 -8.06
C LEU A 98 -4.37 -8.16 -6.74
N PHE A 99 -3.55 -7.11 -6.69
CA PHE A 99 -2.86 -6.66 -5.49
C PHE A 99 -3.59 -5.45 -4.90
N VAL A 100 -3.86 -5.47 -3.60
CA VAL A 100 -4.59 -4.40 -2.92
C VAL A 100 -3.66 -3.75 -1.91
N CYS A 101 -3.17 -2.54 -2.24
CA CYS A 101 -2.10 -1.87 -1.48
C CYS A 101 -2.50 -0.43 -1.16
N ILE A 102 -3.62 -0.30 -0.45
CA ILE A 102 -4.33 0.97 -0.27
C ILE A 102 -3.84 1.82 0.91
N GLY A 103 -2.89 1.30 1.67
CA GLY A 103 -2.46 1.86 2.95
C GLY A 103 -2.39 0.79 4.03
N GLN A 104 -1.69 1.14 5.11
CA GLN A 104 -1.53 0.30 6.29
C GLN A 104 -2.39 0.81 7.46
N ARG A 105 -2.72 -0.08 8.40
CA ARG A 105 -3.44 0.25 9.64
C ARG A 105 -2.74 -0.40 10.83
N PRO A 106 -2.74 0.25 12.00
CA PRO A 106 -2.20 -0.35 13.20
C PRO A 106 -2.94 -1.65 13.51
N TYR A 107 -2.18 -2.69 13.87
CA TYR A 107 -2.72 -3.97 14.28
C TYR A 107 -2.70 -4.05 15.81
N THR A 108 -3.82 -3.75 16.44
CA THR A 108 -3.98 -3.68 17.91
C THR A 108 -5.00 -4.69 18.45
N LYS A 109 -5.44 -5.62 17.61
CA LYS A 109 -6.43 -6.63 17.96
C LYS A 109 -5.81 -7.71 18.86
N ASP A 110 -6.57 -8.18 19.84
CA ASP A 110 -6.24 -9.31 20.72
C ASP A 110 -4.95 -9.11 21.56
N LEU A 111 -4.52 -7.86 21.77
CA LEU A 111 -3.38 -7.50 22.62
C LEU A 111 -3.75 -7.32 24.11
N GLY A 112 -5.02 -7.48 24.48
CA GLY A 112 -5.49 -7.28 25.86
C GLY A 112 -5.47 -5.82 26.33
N LEU A 113 -5.47 -4.85 25.40
CA LEU A 113 -5.42 -3.42 25.73
C LEU A 113 -6.53 -2.98 26.69
N ASP A 114 -7.73 -3.54 26.53
CA ASP A 114 -8.89 -3.24 27.39
C ASP A 114 -8.66 -3.67 28.84
N SER A 115 -8.03 -4.84 29.05
CA SER A 115 -7.72 -5.36 30.39
C SER A 115 -6.67 -4.51 31.12
N VAL A 116 -5.84 -3.82 30.35
CA VAL A 116 -4.75 -2.97 30.83
C VAL A 116 -5.16 -1.49 30.88
N GLY A 117 -6.36 -1.15 30.39
CA GLY A 117 -6.91 0.20 30.38
C GLY A 117 -6.27 1.13 29.33
N ILE A 118 -5.68 0.59 28.27
CA ILE A 118 -5.08 1.37 27.17
C ILE A 118 -6.16 1.69 26.14
N LYS A 119 -6.34 2.99 25.85
CA LYS A 119 -7.31 3.47 24.88
C LYS A 119 -6.71 3.63 23.49
N LEU A 120 -7.51 3.35 22.48
CA LEU A 120 -7.22 3.62 21.07
C LEU A 120 -7.91 4.91 20.63
N ASN A 121 -7.29 5.62 19.68
CA ASN A 121 -7.91 6.74 19.01
C ASN A 121 -8.83 6.29 17.85
N GLN A 122 -9.47 7.25 17.17
CA GLN A 122 -10.40 6.97 16.04
C GLN A 122 -9.74 6.26 14.85
N LEU A 123 -8.41 6.29 14.74
CA LEU A 123 -7.63 5.62 13.69
C LEU A 123 -7.10 4.25 14.14
N GLY A 124 -7.46 3.78 15.34
CA GLY A 124 -7.03 2.51 15.91
C GLY A 124 -5.59 2.52 16.45
N ARG A 125 -4.97 3.69 16.58
CA ARG A 125 -3.62 3.87 17.13
C ARG A 125 -3.68 4.07 18.63
N ILE A 126 -2.61 3.70 19.33
CA ILE A 126 -2.42 3.93 20.76
C ILE A 126 -1.89 5.37 20.94
N GLU A 127 -2.52 6.12 21.84
CA GLU A 127 -2.04 7.45 22.21
C GLU A 127 -0.86 7.33 23.17
N VAL A 128 0.22 8.04 22.87
CA VAL A 128 1.44 8.07 23.67
C VAL A 128 1.93 9.49 23.89
N ASP A 129 2.67 9.70 24.96
CA ASP A 129 3.39 10.94 25.21
C ASP A 129 4.75 11.00 24.48
N LYS A 130 5.54 12.05 24.75
CA LYS A 130 6.86 12.27 24.14
C LYS A 130 7.90 11.19 24.51
N ASN A 131 7.65 10.43 25.58
CA ASN A 131 8.51 9.34 26.03
C ASN A 131 7.98 7.98 25.57
N PHE A 132 7.02 7.96 24.64
CA PHE A 132 6.39 6.75 24.11
C PHE A 132 5.56 5.97 25.13
N GLN A 133 5.10 6.63 26.20
CA GLN A 133 4.28 6.00 27.24
C GLN A 133 2.80 6.27 27.01
N GLY A 134 1.96 5.25 27.18
CA GLY A 134 0.51 5.38 27.10
C GLY A 134 -0.12 5.89 28.39
N THR A 135 -1.39 5.52 28.63
CA THR A 135 -2.11 5.76 29.89
C THR A 135 -1.34 5.19 31.09
N ARG A 136 -0.66 4.06 30.87
CA ARG A 136 0.20 3.38 31.84
C ARG A 136 1.67 3.75 31.60
N LYS A 137 2.33 4.29 32.62
CA LYS A 137 3.73 4.76 32.52
C LYS A 137 4.77 3.64 32.56
N ASP A 138 4.38 2.45 32.97
CA ASP A 138 5.17 1.22 32.92
C ASP A 138 5.15 0.55 31.53
N ILE A 139 4.30 1.01 30.60
CA ILE A 139 4.12 0.43 29.27
C ILE A 139 4.50 1.44 28.20
N TYR A 140 5.38 1.00 27.30
CA TYR A 140 5.87 1.80 26.18
C TYR A 140 5.35 1.22 24.87
N ILE A 141 4.94 2.09 23.96
CA ILE A 141 4.44 1.71 22.64
C ILE A 141 5.19 2.52 21.58
N ILE A 142 5.77 1.81 20.61
CA ILE A 142 6.58 2.39 19.55
C ILE A 142 6.10 1.89 18.18
N SER A 143 6.62 2.51 17.11
CA SER A 143 6.37 2.14 15.70
C SER A 143 4.91 2.32 15.26
N ASP A 144 4.43 1.42 14.42
CA ASP A 144 3.26 1.57 13.54
C ASP A 144 1.94 1.67 14.32
N CYS A 145 1.96 1.28 15.60
CA CYS A 145 0.81 1.34 16.48
C CYS A 145 0.56 2.73 17.06
N ILE A 146 1.48 3.70 16.90
CA ILE A 146 1.35 5.07 17.41
C ILE A 146 1.26 6.10 16.27
N GLN A 147 1.11 7.38 16.61
CA GLN A 147 1.14 8.44 15.62
C GLN A 147 2.55 8.64 15.05
N GLY A 148 2.67 8.63 13.72
CA GLY A 148 3.93 8.84 13.02
C GLY A 148 3.84 8.43 11.55
N SER A 149 4.97 8.52 10.86
CA SER A 149 5.15 7.88 9.55
C SER A 149 5.32 6.37 9.77
N MET A 150 4.62 5.55 8.97
CA MET A 150 4.58 4.08 9.06
C MET A 150 5.11 3.38 7.82
#